data_AF-A0A176W7D4-F1
#
_entry.id   AF-A0A176W7D4-F1
#
_cell.length_a   1.000
_cell.length_b   1.000
_cell.length_c   1.000
_cell.angle_alpha   90.00
_cell.angle_beta   90.00
_cell.angle_gamma   90.00
#
_symmetry.space_group_name_H-M   'P 1'
#
loop_
_entity.id
_entity.type
_entity.pdbx_description
1 polymer ?
#
loop_
_entity_poly.entity_id
_entity_poly.type
_entity_poly.pdbx_seq_one_letter_code
_entity_poly.pdbx_strand_id
1 'polypeptide(L)'
;MSGIQVKRVTTMTLENLSPTAQVDKFLCDGVLMSVPSQENQTRKAGYAGGQRSQDRFRASRTFGSGMESLSSTRPLAESFKSVYSNPEHIDYAVIDTFTNSAFSGNPAAVILLPEFRDTKWMQSVAAEFSLPVTCFLVRKDTKLVEGDKVTPEDELPSKKLEVTTSFDSKTEASEDSDMTEKETNASASETDLKHVIHEYDIRWYTQFSEADLCGHATLAASYLLYETGLIGKKDTIFFHTKSGLLSVRTVGPKDSDAQSSSADGRKLPTEDMIELNFPWVTTTPSPFSSVEKLTQTLKNVEVVAVSKASHKLIIELASREDLDKLSPNMQELLSCDSDALFATAPGGPVSEFDFASRCFFPKVGLDEDPVCGSAHCALGPYWSTKLGKDNLLAYQASKRGGILGLQVDKKIGRVYIRGQATMVMAGVLVK
;
A
#
# COMPACT_ATOMS: atom_id res chain seq x y z
N MET A 1 -64.65 -10.49 -3.05
CA MET A 1 -63.73 -9.73 -3.93
C MET A 1 -62.53 -9.32 -3.11
N SER A 2 -61.34 -9.72 -3.59
CA SER A 2 -59.98 -9.25 -3.30
C SER A 2 -59.56 -8.99 -1.84
N GLY A 3 -58.94 -10.02 -1.25
CA GLY A 3 -58.08 -9.90 -0.07
C GLY A 3 -56.66 -9.48 -0.43
N ILE A 4 -56.05 -8.69 0.46
CA ILE A 4 -54.68 -8.19 0.38
C ILE A 4 -53.74 -9.26 0.96
N GLN A 5 -52.80 -9.77 0.16
CA GLN A 5 -51.70 -10.60 0.65
C GLN A 5 -50.49 -9.73 1.00
N VAL A 6 -50.11 -9.76 2.28
CA VAL A 6 -48.81 -9.29 2.76
C VAL A 6 -47.81 -10.42 2.59
N LYS A 7 -46.83 -10.27 1.69
CA LYS A 7 -45.70 -11.20 1.57
C LYS A 7 -44.69 -10.93 2.68
N ARG A 8 -44.46 -11.94 3.51
CA ARG A 8 -43.33 -12.05 4.46
C ARG A 8 -42.01 -11.89 3.71
N VAL A 9 -41.16 -10.99 4.18
CA VAL A 9 -39.73 -10.94 3.85
C VAL A 9 -39.06 -12.05 4.67
N THR A 10 -38.59 -13.09 3.98
CA THR A 10 -37.79 -14.14 4.60
C THR A 10 -36.37 -13.63 4.77
N THR A 11 -35.93 -13.47 6.01
CA THR A 11 -34.53 -13.29 6.41
C THR A 11 -33.73 -14.49 5.90
N MET A 12 -32.81 -14.29 4.95
CA MET A 12 -31.83 -15.32 4.60
C MET A 12 -30.70 -15.27 5.63
N THR A 13 -30.57 -16.37 6.37
CA THR A 13 -29.47 -16.65 7.29
C THR A 13 -28.16 -16.84 6.52
N LEU A 14 -27.11 -16.19 7.03
CA LEU A 14 -25.71 -16.34 6.64
C LEU A 14 -25.25 -17.77 6.97
N GLU A 15 -25.25 -18.66 5.99
CA GLU A 15 -24.46 -19.90 6.03
C GLU A 15 -24.33 -20.41 4.59
N ASN A 16 -23.08 -20.70 4.16
CA ASN A 16 -22.63 -21.21 2.86
C ASN A 16 -22.04 -20.20 1.85
N LEU A 17 -20.96 -19.51 2.24
CA LEU A 17 -19.96 -18.99 1.30
C LEU A 17 -18.63 -19.72 1.54
N SER A 18 -17.93 -20.08 0.46
CA SER A 18 -16.66 -20.82 0.51
C SER A 18 -15.52 -19.99 1.14
N PRO A 19 -14.48 -20.62 1.72
CA PRO A 19 -13.37 -19.92 2.37
C PRO A 19 -12.60 -18.95 1.46
N THR A 20 -12.53 -19.24 0.16
CA THR A 20 -11.92 -18.37 -0.86
C THR A 20 -12.71 -17.09 -1.10
N ALA A 21 -14.05 -17.11 -0.95
CA ALA A 21 -14.90 -15.92 -1.11
C ALA A 21 -14.81 -14.95 0.08
N GLN A 22 -14.26 -15.37 1.23
CA GLN A 22 -14.06 -14.50 2.38
C GLN A 22 -12.78 -13.66 2.25
N VAL A 23 -11.69 -14.22 1.70
CA VAL A 23 -10.42 -13.48 1.52
C VAL A 23 -10.55 -12.38 0.45
N ASP A 24 -11.27 -12.64 -0.65
CA ASP A 24 -11.54 -11.64 -1.68
C ASP A 24 -12.40 -10.48 -1.18
N LYS A 25 -13.24 -10.71 -0.17
CA LYS A 25 -14.07 -9.67 0.44
C LYS A 25 -13.25 -8.73 1.33
N PHE A 26 -12.29 -9.25 2.09
CA PHE A 26 -11.51 -8.44 3.05
C PHE A 26 -10.45 -7.53 2.40
N LEU A 27 -9.88 -7.92 1.25
CA LEU A 27 -8.96 -7.05 0.50
C LEU A 27 -9.68 -6.06 -0.42
N CYS A 28 -10.96 -6.32 -0.74
CA CYS A 28 -11.76 -5.47 -1.63
C CYS A 28 -12.68 -4.49 -0.89
N ASP A 29 -13.18 -4.82 0.30
CA ASP A 29 -14.08 -3.94 1.09
C ASP A 29 -13.34 -2.90 1.95
N GLY A 30 -12.01 -2.97 2.07
CA GLY A 30 -11.19 -2.02 2.85
C GLY A 30 -11.18 -0.56 2.34
N VAL A 31 -12.00 -0.25 1.32
CA VAL A 31 -12.28 1.09 0.79
C VAL A 31 -13.79 1.33 0.64
N LEU A 32 -14.65 0.64 1.41
CA LEU A 32 -16.06 1.03 1.52
C LEU A 32 -16.27 2.01 2.68
N MET A 33 -16.15 3.29 2.35
CA MET A 33 -16.59 4.40 3.20
C MET A 33 -18.09 4.27 3.48
N SER A 34 -18.48 4.15 4.75
CA SER A 34 -19.86 4.42 5.17
C SER A 34 -20.02 5.93 5.37
N VAL A 35 -20.82 6.57 4.50
CA VAL A 35 -21.13 8.00 4.59
C VAL A 35 -22.46 8.19 5.33
N PRO A 36 -22.54 8.98 6.41
CA PRO A 36 -23.82 9.40 6.98
C PRO A 36 -24.48 10.42 6.06
N SER A 37 -25.78 10.27 5.79
CA SER A 37 -26.59 11.24 5.06
C SER A 37 -26.60 12.61 5.77
N GLN A 38 -26.06 13.65 5.14
CA GLN A 38 -26.23 15.02 5.61
C GLN A 38 -27.39 15.71 4.88
N GLU A 39 -28.36 16.19 5.66
CA GLU A 39 -29.43 17.06 5.21
C GLU A 39 -28.87 18.45 4.83
N ASN A 40 -29.27 18.92 3.64
CA ASN A 40 -28.97 20.25 3.13
C ASN A 40 -29.55 21.36 4.03
N GLN A 41 -28.69 22.17 4.65
CA GLN A 41 -29.05 23.53 5.05
C GLN A 41 -28.29 24.56 4.21
N THR A 42 -29.03 25.18 3.29
CA THR A 42 -28.63 26.36 2.54
C THR A 42 -28.52 27.57 3.47
N ARG A 43 -27.35 28.19 3.57
CA ARG A 43 -27.22 29.58 4.06
C ARG A 43 -26.72 30.47 2.94
N LYS A 44 -27.58 31.45 2.59
CA LYS A 44 -27.37 32.49 1.59
C LYS A 44 -26.23 33.43 1.99
N ALA A 45 -25.45 33.80 0.98
CA ALA A 45 -24.49 34.89 1.01
C ALA A 45 -25.18 36.25 1.23
N GLY A 46 -24.56 37.10 2.06
CA GLY A 46 -24.85 38.51 2.16
C GLY A 46 -23.57 39.31 1.93
N TYR A 47 -23.42 39.86 0.73
CA TYR A 47 -22.41 40.86 0.40
C TYR A 47 -22.95 42.23 0.81
N ALA A 48 -22.20 42.97 1.64
CA ALA A 48 -22.40 44.40 1.85
C ALA A 48 -21.03 45.07 1.96
N GLY A 49 -20.78 46.04 1.06
CA GLY A 49 -19.55 46.81 1.01
C GLY A 49 -19.49 47.92 2.05
N GLY A 50 -18.26 48.33 2.38
CA GLY A 50 -17.97 49.52 3.18
C GLY A 50 -16.51 49.93 3.04
N GLN A 51 -16.27 51.13 2.52
CA GLN A 51 -14.96 51.79 2.38
C GLN A 51 -14.52 52.52 3.66
N ARG A 52 -13.20 52.75 3.74
CA ARG A 52 -12.42 53.68 4.63
C ARG A 52 -12.26 53.18 6.08
N SER A 53 -11.09 53.28 6.73
CA SER A 53 -10.05 54.32 6.69
C SER A 53 -8.72 53.77 7.24
N GLN A 54 -7.62 54.44 6.89
CA GLN A 54 -6.29 54.24 7.46
C GLN A 54 -6.28 54.73 8.92
N ASP A 55 -5.75 53.93 9.84
CA ASP A 55 -5.17 54.47 11.06
C ASP A 55 -3.96 53.67 11.52
N ARG A 56 -2.87 54.40 11.75
CA ARG A 56 -1.61 53.93 12.30
C ARG A 56 -1.80 53.74 13.80
N PHE A 57 -1.48 52.56 14.32
CA PHE A 57 -1.11 52.43 15.73
C PHE A 57 0.21 51.68 15.87
N ARG A 58 1.22 52.43 16.30
CA ARG A 58 2.54 51.97 16.73
C ARG A 58 2.44 51.68 18.21
N ALA A 59 2.62 50.43 18.61
CA ALA A 59 2.80 50.07 20.03
C ALA A 59 3.91 49.02 20.13
N SER A 60 5.11 49.51 20.46
CA SER A 60 6.17 48.70 21.07
C SER A 60 5.65 48.09 22.37
N ARG A 61 5.67 46.77 22.46
CA ARG A 61 5.79 46.07 23.75
C ARG A 61 6.92 45.07 23.65
N THR A 62 7.95 45.36 24.43
CA THR A 62 9.01 44.46 24.87
C THR A 62 8.41 43.16 25.38
N PHE A 63 8.57 42.08 24.64
CA PHE A 63 8.41 40.72 25.17
C PHE A 63 9.73 40.32 25.83
N GLY A 64 9.63 39.97 27.11
CA GLY A 64 10.74 39.56 27.94
C GLY A 64 11.37 38.26 27.46
N SER A 65 12.70 38.27 27.55
CA SER A 65 13.61 37.14 27.72
C SER A 65 12.95 35.85 28.22
N GLY A 66 12.79 34.89 27.32
CA GLY A 66 12.31 33.54 27.62
C GLY A 66 12.10 32.71 26.37
N MET A 67 12.96 32.88 25.36
CA MET A 67 12.99 32.01 24.17
C MET A 67 14.31 31.26 24.26
N GLU A 68 14.27 30.11 24.94
CA GLU A 68 15.37 29.16 24.85
C GLU A 68 15.58 28.83 23.39
N SER A 69 16.85 28.96 22.99
CA SER A 69 17.37 28.67 21.67
C SER A 69 16.93 27.27 21.21
N LEU A 70 16.04 27.18 20.23
CA LEU A 70 15.75 25.95 19.46
C LEU A 70 16.95 25.58 18.57
N SER A 71 18.11 25.32 19.19
CA SER A 71 19.36 25.00 18.52
C SER A 71 20.03 23.74 19.06
N SER A 72 19.24 22.74 19.47
CA SER A 72 19.75 21.38 19.66
C SER A 72 19.10 20.47 18.62
N THR A 73 19.66 20.40 17.42
CA THR A 73 19.28 19.38 16.44
C THR A 73 19.76 18.04 16.96
N ARG A 74 18.93 17.39 17.77
CA ARG A 74 19.07 15.97 18.08
C ARG A 74 19.06 15.22 16.73
N PRO A 75 20.01 14.30 16.47
CA PRO A 75 19.96 13.49 15.26
C PRO A 75 18.56 12.86 15.12
N LEU A 76 17.99 12.91 13.92
CA LEU A 76 16.63 12.44 13.63
C LEU A 76 16.36 11.04 14.24
N ALA A 77 17.31 10.13 14.07
CA ALA A 77 17.30 8.79 14.65
C ALA A 77 17.14 8.79 16.19
N GLU A 78 17.84 9.68 16.89
CA GLU A 78 17.72 9.81 18.34
C GLU A 78 16.39 10.47 18.76
N SER A 79 15.84 11.35 17.92
CA SER A 79 14.51 11.94 18.16
C SER A 79 13.44 10.85 18.17
N PHE A 80 13.35 10.06 17.09
CA PHE A 80 12.37 8.97 17.01
C PHE A 80 12.57 7.89 18.08
N LYS A 81 13.80 7.59 18.49
CA LYS A 81 14.08 6.67 19.61
C LYS A 81 13.58 7.22 20.95
N SER A 82 13.44 8.54 21.08
CA SER A 82 13.06 9.18 22.34
C SER A 82 11.63 8.89 22.76
N VAL A 83 10.75 8.51 21.82
CA VAL A 83 9.35 8.14 22.09
C VAL A 83 9.21 7.08 23.19
N TYR A 84 10.19 6.16 23.30
CA TYR A 84 10.19 5.09 24.30
C TYR A 84 10.67 5.55 25.69
N SER A 85 11.28 6.74 25.78
CA SER A 85 11.79 7.34 27.01
C SER A 85 11.00 8.59 27.45
N ASN A 86 10.32 9.25 26.51
CA ASN A 86 9.53 10.45 26.72
C ASN A 86 8.23 10.37 25.89
N PRO A 87 7.19 9.69 26.40
CA PRO A 87 5.97 9.38 25.64
C PRO A 87 5.11 10.61 25.28
N GLU A 88 5.44 11.76 25.87
CA GLU A 88 4.78 13.04 25.59
C GLU A 88 5.41 13.78 24.40
N HIS A 89 6.57 13.32 23.92
CA HIS A 89 7.24 13.82 22.72
C HIS A 89 6.91 12.89 21.54
N ILE A 90 5.99 13.33 20.67
CA ILE A 90 5.51 12.54 19.55
C ILE A 90 6.14 13.06 18.26
N ASP A 91 7.16 12.36 17.78
CA ASP A 91 7.79 12.64 16.50
C ASP A 91 6.93 12.15 15.34
N TYR A 92 6.94 12.92 14.25
CA TYR A 92 6.35 12.53 12.98
C TYR A 92 7.33 12.77 11.83
N ALA A 93 7.15 12.01 10.75
CA ALA A 93 7.81 12.25 9.47
C ALA A 93 6.77 12.27 8.34
N VAL A 94 7.01 13.10 7.33
CA VAL A 94 6.32 13.05 6.04
C VAL A 94 7.26 12.44 5.03
N ILE A 95 6.86 11.33 4.43
CA ILE A 95 7.69 10.51 3.56
C ILE A 95 6.97 10.33 2.23
N ASP A 96 7.69 10.59 1.14
CA ASP A 96 7.24 10.29 -0.20
C ASP A 96 7.70 8.89 -0.59
N THR A 97 6.76 8.05 -1.06
CA THR A 97 7.00 6.65 -1.43
C THR A 97 6.85 6.40 -2.92
N PHE A 98 7.45 5.32 -3.41
CA PHE A 98 7.60 5.01 -4.84
C PHE A 98 8.42 6.05 -5.60
N THR A 99 9.35 6.71 -4.89
CA THR A 99 10.26 7.70 -5.45
C THR A 99 11.52 7.82 -4.58
N ASN A 100 12.61 8.31 -5.17
CA ASN A 100 13.83 8.74 -4.47
C ASN A 100 13.97 10.28 -4.44
N SER A 101 12.96 11.01 -4.92
CA SER A 101 13.00 12.46 -5.07
C SER A 101 11.82 13.08 -4.32
N ALA A 102 12.10 14.07 -3.47
CA ALA A 102 11.07 14.77 -2.73
C ALA A 102 10.04 15.40 -3.68
N PHE A 103 8.80 15.47 -3.22
CA PHE A 103 7.63 16.01 -3.93
C PHE A 103 7.15 15.18 -5.13
N SER A 104 7.69 13.97 -5.32
CA SER A 104 7.20 12.95 -6.26
C SER A 104 6.57 11.78 -5.50
N GLY A 105 6.03 10.77 -6.18
CA GLY A 105 5.51 9.58 -5.49
C GLY A 105 4.24 9.86 -4.68
N ASN A 106 3.99 9.05 -3.66
CA ASN A 106 2.81 9.16 -2.79
C ASN A 106 3.20 9.53 -1.34
N PRO A 107 2.79 10.71 -0.84
CA PRO A 107 3.12 11.16 0.51
C PRO A 107 2.30 10.44 1.58
N ALA A 108 2.95 10.07 2.68
CA ALA A 108 2.28 9.69 3.92
C ALA A 108 2.95 10.34 5.14
N ALA A 109 2.15 10.74 6.12
CA ALA A 109 2.66 11.02 7.45
C ALA A 109 2.83 9.71 8.22
N VAL A 110 3.93 9.56 8.96
CA VAL A 110 4.22 8.42 9.81
C VAL A 110 4.51 8.93 11.21
N ILE A 111 3.79 8.39 12.19
CA ILE A 111 3.87 8.78 13.59
C ILE A 111 4.18 7.53 14.40
N LEU A 112 5.30 7.56 15.11
CA LEU A 112 5.68 6.49 16.03
C LEU A 112 5.13 6.83 17.43
N LEU A 113 4.44 5.88 18.04
CA LEU A 113 3.81 6.02 19.34
C LEU A 113 4.30 4.94 20.30
N PRO A 114 4.34 5.21 21.62
CA PRO A 114 4.63 4.19 22.63
C PRO A 114 3.45 3.21 22.76
N GLU A 115 2.22 3.70 22.58
CA GLU A 115 0.97 2.97 22.54
C GLU A 115 -0.03 3.74 21.67
N PHE A 116 -1.06 3.07 21.14
CA PHE A 116 -2.06 3.77 20.35
C PHE A 116 -2.86 4.74 21.22
N ARG A 117 -2.98 5.97 20.73
CA ARG A 117 -3.96 6.94 21.24
C ARG A 117 -5.37 6.51 20.82
N ASP A 118 -6.39 7.18 21.34
CA ASP A 118 -7.77 6.87 20.97
C ASP A 118 -8.06 7.19 19.49
N THR A 119 -9.05 6.50 18.92
CA THR A 119 -9.43 6.63 17.51
C THR A 119 -9.78 8.08 17.13
N LYS A 120 -10.37 8.86 18.03
CA LYS A 120 -10.77 10.25 17.75
C LYS A 120 -9.53 11.14 17.63
N TRP A 121 -8.54 10.96 18.51
CA TRP A 121 -7.27 11.67 18.42
C TRP A 121 -6.54 11.35 17.12
N MET A 122 -6.36 10.06 16.80
CA MET A 122 -5.67 9.64 15.56
C MET A 122 -6.37 10.16 14.30
N GLN A 123 -7.70 10.10 14.26
CA GLN A 123 -8.49 10.68 13.17
C GLN A 123 -8.32 12.20 13.05
N SER A 124 -8.25 12.91 14.19
CA SER A 124 -8.07 14.37 14.21
C SER A 124 -6.68 14.77 13.70
N VAL A 125 -5.64 14.03 14.10
CA VAL A 125 -4.27 14.25 13.60
C VAL A 125 -4.19 13.96 12.10
N ALA A 126 -4.82 12.88 11.62
CA ALA A 126 -4.84 12.56 10.20
C ALA A 126 -5.56 13.64 9.37
N ALA A 127 -6.65 14.19 9.89
CA ALA A 127 -7.35 15.31 9.27
C ALA A 127 -6.49 16.58 9.23
N GLU A 128 -5.73 16.87 10.29
CA GLU A 128 -4.83 18.04 10.37
C GLU A 128 -3.70 17.97 9.33
N PHE A 129 -3.06 16.80 9.15
CA PHE A 129 -2.03 16.63 8.13
C PHE A 129 -2.56 16.83 6.71
N SER A 130 -3.84 16.49 6.47
CA SER A 130 -4.48 16.59 5.16
C SER A 130 -3.72 15.86 4.03
N LEU A 131 -2.90 14.86 4.37
CA LEU A 131 -2.23 13.97 3.42
C LEU A 131 -3.17 12.82 3.00
N PRO A 132 -2.85 12.07 1.92
CA PRO A 132 -3.62 10.89 1.53
C PRO A 132 -3.86 9.93 2.70
N VAL A 133 -2.81 9.64 3.47
CA VAL A 133 -2.86 8.82 4.67
C VAL A 133 -1.88 9.30 5.74
N THR A 134 -2.30 9.20 7.00
CA THR A 134 -1.43 9.24 8.19
C THR A 134 -1.38 7.85 8.82
N CYS A 135 -0.18 7.38 9.07
CA CYS A 135 0.13 6.07 9.63
C CYS A 135 0.60 6.20 11.08
N PHE A 136 0.04 5.37 11.97
CA PHE A 136 0.44 5.28 13.37
C PHE A 136 1.07 3.91 13.63
N LEU A 137 2.24 3.92 14.27
CA LEU A 137 3.04 2.74 14.56
C LEU A 137 3.21 2.57 16.06
N VAL A 138 3.05 1.33 16.54
CA VAL A 138 3.36 0.94 17.92
C VAL A 138 4.23 -0.32 17.87
N ARG A 139 5.32 -0.34 18.64
CA ARG A 139 6.20 -1.51 18.72
C ARG A 139 5.55 -2.59 19.60
N LYS A 140 5.54 -3.85 19.15
CA LYS A 140 5.11 -4.99 19.98
C LYS A 140 6.30 -5.66 20.67
N ASP A 141 7.08 -6.42 19.88
CA ASP A 141 8.20 -7.23 20.36
C ASP A 141 9.26 -7.42 19.25
N THR A 142 10.46 -7.86 19.62
CA THR A 142 11.53 -8.24 18.68
C THR A 142 11.99 -9.65 19.00
N LYS A 143 11.98 -10.53 18.00
CA LYS A 143 12.38 -11.94 18.12
C LYS A 143 13.66 -12.17 17.32
N LEU A 144 14.62 -12.88 17.92
CA LEU A 144 15.80 -13.39 17.22
C LEU A 144 15.44 -14.78 16.67
N VAL A 145 15.61 -14.99 15.37
CA VAL A 145 15.45 -16.31 14.75
C VAL A 145 16.83 -16.81 14.31
N GLU A 146 17.21 -18.01 14.78
CA GLU A 146 18.44 -18.69 14.35
C GLU A 146 18.05 -19.73 13.27
N GLY A 147 18.53 -19.54 12.03
CA GLY A 147 18.38 -20.52 10.94
C GLY A 147 18.10 -19.91 9.54
N ASP A 148 18.60 -20.57 8.49
CA ASP A 148 18.67 -20.08 7.09
C ASP A 148 17.35 -20.01 6.30
N LYS A 149 16.18 -20.15 6.92
CA LYS A 149 14.91 -20.12 6.17
C LYS A 149 13.77 -19.49 6.98
N VAL A 150 13.39 -18.27 6.63
CA VAL A 150 11.98 -17.87 6.73
C VAL A 150 11.26 -18.67 5.65
N THR A 151 10.61 -19.78 6.02
CA THR A 151 9.81 -20.53 5.06
C THR A 151 8.49 -19.78 4.81
N PRO A 152 7.89 -19.90 3.61
CA PRO A 152 6.57 -19.31 3.32
C PRO A 152 5.44 -19.75 4.26
N GLU A 153 5.69 -20.72 5.14
CA GLU A 153 4.73 -21.28 6.09
C GLU A 153 4.62 -20.45 7.40
N ASP A 154 5.60 -19.57 7.68
CA ASP A 154 5.51 -18.60 8.79
C ASP A 154 4.66 -17.37 8.43
N GLU A 155 4.27 -17.21 7.15
CA GLU A 155 3.23 -16.30 6.71
C GLU A 155 1.85 -16.99 6.71
N LEU A 156 1.09 -16.80 7.80
CA LEU A 156 -0.27 -17.30 8.00
C LEU A 156 -0.45 -18.84 7.90
N PRO A 157 -0.95 -19.52 8.94
CA PRO A 157 -1.36 -20.91 8.80
C PRO A 157 -2.59 -20.99 7.88
N SER A 158 -2.37 -21.45 6.65
CA SER A 158 -3.43 -22.00 5.81
C SER A 158 -4.05 -23.15 6.60
N LYS A 159 -5.29 -23.00 7.10
CA LYS A 159 -6.03 -24.13 7.68
C LYS A 159 -6.11 -25.25 6.63
N LYS A 160 -5.28 -26.27 6.79
CA LYS A 160 -5.37 -27.52 6.02
C LYS A 160 -6.71 -28.16 6.38
N LEU A 161 -7.67 -28.13 5.46
CA LEU A 161 -8.82 -29.03 5.51
C LEU A 161 -8.28 -30.43 5.25
N GLU A 162 -8.13 -31.22 6.30
CA GLU A 162 -7.94 -32.67 6.18
C GLU A 162 -9.23 -33.29 5.65
N VAL A 163 -9.25 -33.58 4.35
CA VAL A 163 -10.21 -34.52 3.77
C VAL A 163 -9.63 -35.92 4.02
N THR A 164 -10.14 -36.59 5.04
CA THR A 164 -9.90 -38.00 5.27
C THR A 164 -10.55 -38.81 4.15
N THR A 165 -9.75 -39.36 3.25
CA THR A 165 -10.14 -40.54 2.47
C THR A 165 -9.18 -41.67 2.80
N SER A 166 -9.68 -42.58 3.63
CA SER A 166 -9.10 -43.89 3.91
C SER A 166 -9.04 -44.73 2.64
N PHE A 167 -7.87 -45.25 2.29
CA PHE A 167 -7.76 -46.50 1.55
C PHE A 167 -6.46 -47.21 1.93
N ASP A 168 -6.62 -48.38 2.55
CA ASP A 168 -5.57 -49.33 2.90
C ASP A 168 -4.94 -49.95 1.65
N SER A 169 -3.62 -50.14 1.64
CA SER A 169 -3.05 -51.49 1.52
C SER A 169 -1.53 -51.52 1.77
N LYS A 170 -1.18 -52.55 2.55
CA LYS A 170 0.13 -53.08 2.95
C LYS A 170 1.09 -53.28 1.77
N THR A 171 2.40 -53.13 1.99
CA THR A 171 3.34 -54.28 2.07
C THR A 171 4.75 -53.88 2.54
N GLU A 172 5.20 -54.62 3.56
CA GLU A 172 6.52 -55.20 3.82
C GLU A 172 7.83 -54.40 3.88
N ALA A 173 8.53 -54.68 4.99
CA ALA A 173 9.85 -54.25 5.38
C ALA A 173 10.94 -55.16 4.81
N SER A 174 12.13 -54.60 4.59
CA SER A 174 13.39 -55.34 4.64
C SER A 174 14.52 -54.43 5.11
N GLU A 175 15.26 -54.94 6.08
CA GLU A 175 16.50 -54.42 6.67
C GLU A 175 17.62 -54.31 5.63
N ASP A 176 18.56 -53.37 5.82
CA ASP A 176 19.92 -53.67 6.33
C ASP A 176 21.02 -52.71 5.81
N SER A 177 22.04 -52.53 6.66
CA SER A 177 23.43 -52.09 6.42
C SER A 177 23.83 -50.60 6.30
N ASP A 178 24.40 -50.11 7.41
CA ASP A 178 25.83 -49.83 7.62
C ASP A 178 26.56 -48.67 6.90
N MET A 179 27.02 -47.75 7.74
CA MET A 179 28.28 -46.97 7.75
C MET A 179 28.88 -46.43 6.44
N THR A 180 29.11 -45.11 6.41
CA THR A 180 30.47 -44.53 6.35
C THR A 180 30.43 -43.02 6.57
N GLU A 181 30.99 -42.59 7.71
CA GLU A 181 31.44 -41.23 7.93
C GLU A 181 32.59 -40.90 6.97
N LYS A 182 32.48 -39.76 6.28
CA LYS A 182 33.63 -39.06 5.70
C LYS A 182 33.52 -37.59 6.03
N GLU A 183 34.19 -37.23 7.12
CA GLU A 183 34.65 -35.89 7.40
C GLU A 183 35.41 -35.34 6.19
N THR A 184 34.93 -34.21 5.66
CA THR A 184 35.77 -33.30 4.89
C THR A 184 35.65 -31.92 5.52
N ASN A 185 36.67 -31.59 6.32
CA ASN A 185 36.93 -30.24 6.79
C ASN A 185 37.21 -29.33 5.59
N ALA A 186 36.30 -28.40 5.32
CA ALA A 186 36.58 -27.19 4.57
C ALA A 186 36.07 -26.00 5.39
N SER A 187 36.98 -25.42 6.16
CA SER A 187 36.76 -24.14 6.83
C SER A 187 36.71 -23.02 5.78
N ALA A 188 35.55 -22.44 5.57
CA ALA A 188 35.40 -21.09 5.06
C ALA A 188 34.29 -20.42 5.89
N SER A 189 34.61 -19.25 6.43
CA SER A 189 33.80 -18.49 7.37
C SER A 189 32.44 -18.08 6.79
N GLU A 190 31.39 -18.83 7.11
CA GLU A 190 30.01 -18.35 7.07
C GLU A 190 29.76 -17.51 8.31
N THR A 191 29.66 -16.20 8.15
CA THR A 191 29.07 -15.35 9.17
C THR A 191 27.57 -15.66 9.21
N ASP A 192 27.12 -16.34 10.27
CA ASP A 192 25.71 -16.56 10.60
C ASP A 192 24.88 -15.29 10.35
N LEU A 193 24.13 -15.23 9.25
CA LEU A 193 23.17 -14.17 9.00
C LEU A 193 21.95 -14.41 9.91
N LYS A 194 22.05 -13.98 11.17
CA LYS A 194 20.89 -13.95 12.06
C LYS A 194 19.83 -13.04 11.46
N HIS A 195 18.75 -13.59 10.93
CA HIS A 195 17.60 -12.82 10.48
C HIS A 195 16.83 -12.34 11.71
N VAL A 196 16.95 -11.05 12.01
CA VAL A 196 16.19 -10.44 13.12
C VAL A 196 14.80 -10.08 12.63
N ILE A 197 13.80 -10.42 13.44
CA ILE A 197 12.40 -10.16 13.14
C ILE A 197 11.87 -9.13 14.14
N HIS A 198 11.27 -8.06 13.61
CA HIS A 198 10.63 -7.02 14.40
C HIS A 198 9.13 -6.98 14.14
N GLU A 199 8.33 -6.85 15.19
CA GLU A 199 6.87 -6.78 15.09
C GLU A 199 6.33 -5.41 15.53
N TYR A 200 5.45 -4.83 14.71
CA TYR A 200 4.77 -3.56 14.98
C TYR A 200 3.27 -3.71 14.73
N ASP A 201 2.44 -3.09 15.57
CA ASP A 201 1.06 -2.80 15.18
C ASP A 201 1.05 -1.52 14.33
N ILE A 202 0.22 -1.52 13.28
CA ILE A 202 0.09 -0.39 12.35
C ILE A 202 -1.38 -0.05 12.11
N ARG A 203 -1.70 1.24 12.05
CA ARG A 203 -3.03 1.76 11.72
C ARG A 203 -2.91 2.91 10.73
N TRP A 204 -3.88 3.03 9.82
CA TRP A 204 -3.88 4.04 8.78
C TRP A 204 -5.16 4.85 8.81
N TYR A 205 -5.03 6.15 8.71
CA TYR A 205 -6.15 7.06 8.68
C TYR A 205 -6.05 7.95 7.45
N THR A 206 -7.11 7.96 6.66
CA THR A 206 -7.38 9.05 5.73
C THR A 206 -7.87 10.26 6.51
N GLN A 207 -8.16 11.36 5.82
CA GLN A 207 -8.78 12.54 6.43
C GLN A 207 -10.17 12.25 7.04
N PHE A 208 -10.83 11.16 6.63
CA PHE A 208 -12.24 10.91 6.94
C PHE A 208 -12.46 9.65 7.79
N SER A 209 -11.60 8.65 7.65
CA SER A 209 -11.78 7.35 8.29
C SER A 209 -10.48 6.56 8.40
N GLU A 210 -10.52 5.53 9.25
CA GLU A 210 -9.49 4.49 9.30
C GLU A 210 -9.60 3.54 8.10
N ALA A 211 -8.47 3.21 7.48
CA ALA A 211 -8.37 2.21 6.43
C ALA A 211 -7.91 0.85 6.99
N ASP A 212 -8.40 -0.25 6.40
CA ASP A 212 -8.05 -1.60 6.86
C ASP A 212 -6.67 -2.08 6.33
N LEU A 213 -6.17 -1.45 5.27
CA LEU A 213 -4.89 -1.74 4.64
C LEU A 213 -4.42 -0.55 3.78
N CYS A 214 -3.13 -0.21 3.84
CA CYS A 214 -2.55 0.81 2.97
C CYS A 214 -1.09 0.51 2.59
N GLY A 215 -0.84 0.24 1.31
CA GLY A 215 0.51 -0.13 0.83
C GLY A 215 1.54 1.00 0.93
N HIS A 216 1.24 2.19 0.38
CA HIS A 216 2.19 3.29 0.33
C HIS A 216 2.59 3.77 1.74
N ALA A 217 1.63 3.85 2.66
CA ALA A 217 1.91 4.26 4.04
C ALA A 217 2.64 3.16 4.85
N THR A 218 2.43 1.88 4.52
CA THR A 218 3.26 0.78 5.07
C THR A 218 4.71 0.89 4.58
N LEU A 219 4.92 1.20 3.30
CA LEU A 219 6.25 1.44 2.73
C LEU A 219 6.93 2.62 3.44
N ALA A 220 6.19 3.72 3.67
CA ALA A 220 6.69 4.89 4.39
C ALA A 220 7.09 4.54 5.83
N ALA A 221 6.27 3.76 6.53
CA ALA A 221 6.55 3.28 7.87
C ALA A 221 7.84 2.45 7.92
N SER A 222 8.00 1.48 7.01
CA SER A 222 9.23 0.68 6.90
C SER A 222 10.44 1.54 6.62
N TYR A 223 10.34 2.49 5.69
CA TYR A 223 11.42 3.42 5.39
C TYR A 223 11.85 4.20 6.63
N LEU A 224 10.92 4.76 7.40
CA LEU A 224 11.23 5.46 8.64
C LEU A 224 12.03 4.58 9.61
N LEU A 225 11.58 3.33 9.81
CA LEU A 225 12.20 2.41 10.75
C LEU A 225 13.64 2.02 10.34
N TYR A 226 13.87 1.77 9.04
CA TYR A 226 15.20 1.48 8.51
C TYR A 226 16.11 2.73 8.52
N GLU A 227 15.59 3.88 8.09
CA GLU A 227 16.38 5.13 7.94
C GLU A 227 16.81 5.69 9.29
N THR A 228 15.95 5.58 10.31
CA THR A 228 16.29 6.01 11.69
C THR A 228 17.17 5.00 12.43
N GLY A 229 17.47 3.84 11.83
CA GLY A 229 18.20 2.76 12.49
C GLY A 229 17.50 2.25 13.75
N LEU A 230 16.16 2.30 13.77
CA LEU A 230 15.34 1.56 14.74
C LEU A 230 15.34 0.06 14.41
N ILE A 231 15.56 -0.28 13.14
CA ILE A 231 15.65 -1.63 12.60
C ILE A 231 16.86 -1.68 11.65
N GLY A 232 17.60 -2.80 11.63
CA GLY A 232 18.71 -3.00 10.71
C GLY A 232 18.22 -3.16 9.27
N LYS A 233 18.98 -2.66 8.29
CA LYS A 233 18.55 -2.68 6.87
C LYS A 233 18.21 -4.08 6.33
N LYS A 234 18.77 -5.14 6.90
CA LYS A 234 18.55 -6.54 6.48
C LYS A 234 17.49 -7.28 7.30
N ASP A 235 16.93 -6.62 8.30
CA ASP A 235 15.97 -7.23 9.21
C ASP A 235 14.56 -7.20 8.59
N THR A 236 13.75 -8.20 8.94
CA THR A 236 12.37 -8.32 8.47
C THR A 236 11.43 -7.63 9.46
N ILE A 237 10.46 -6.89 8.93
CA ILE A 237 9.39 -6.28 9.71
C ILE A 237 8.09 -7.04 9.44
N PHE A 238 7.40 -7.44 10.50
CA PHE A 238 6.00 -7.86 10.41
C PHE A 238 5.09 -6.80 11.00
N PHE A 239 4.17 -6.32 10.19
CA PHE A 239 3.11 -5.44 10.63
C PHE A 239 1.83 -6.22 10.91
N HIS A 240 1.30 -6.03 12.12
CA HIS A 240 -0.02 -6.50 12.52
C HIS A 240 -1.04 -5.46 12.08
N THR A 241 -1.91 -5.86 11.16
CA THR A 241 -2.91 -5.00 10.53
C THR A 241 -4.32 -5.55 10.75
N LYS A 242 -5.36 -4.75 10.49
CA LYS A 242 -6.74 -5.27 10.46
C LYS A 242 -6.96 -6.36 9.41
N SER A 243 -6.16 -6.34 8.34
CA SER A 243 -6.19 -7.30 7.23
C SER A 243 -5.25 -8.49 7.42
N GLY A 244 -4.67 -8.66 8.61
CA GLY A 244 -3.72 -9.73 8.91
C GLY A 244 -2.26 -9.26 8.92
N LEU A 245 -1.33 -10.22 8.86
CA LEU A 245 0.11 -9.95 8.95
C LEU A 245 0.68 -9.55 7.59
N LEU A 246 1.46 -8.47 7.55
CA LEU A 246 2.23 -8.06 6.37
C LEU A 246 3.71 -8.18 6.66
N SER A 247 4.44 -8.90 5.81
CA SER A 247 5.90 -8.96 5.84
C SER A 247 6.49 -7.85 4.98
N VAL A 248 7.56 -7.26 5.48
CA VAL A 248 8.37 -6.26 4.78
C VAL A 248 9.84 -6.56 4.95
N ARG A 249 10.57 -6.46 3.85
CA ARG A 249 12.03 -6.56 3.82
C ARG A 249 12.62 -5.55 2.85
N THR A 250 13.92 -5.31 2.95
CA THR A 250 14.66 -4.67 1.87
C THR A 250 15.10 -5.73 0.86
N VAL A 251 15.15 -5.34 -0.41
CA VAL A 251 15.67 -6.17 -1.50
C VAL A 251 16.68 -5.35 -2.29
N GLY A 252 17.91 -5.85 -2.37
CA GLY A 252 18.95 -5.22 -3.17
C GLY A 252 18.88 -5.65 -4.64
N PRO A 253 19.62 -4.96 -5.52
CA PRO A 253 19.70 -5.32 -6.95
C PRO A 253 20.23 -6.74 -7.21
N LYS A 254 20.94 -7.34 -6.23
CA LYS A 254 21.49 -8.69 -6.30
C LYS A 254 20.63 -9.76 -5.61
N ASP A 255 19.71 -9.35 -4.73
CA ASP A 255 18.89 -10.25 -3.91
C ASP A 255 17.56 -10.61 -4.59
N SER A 256 17.11 -9.78 -5.52
CA SER A 256 16.17 -10.27 -6.51
C SER A 256 16.87 -11.34 -7.33
N ASP A 257 16.24 -12.49 -7.56
CA ASP A 257 16.62 -13.48 -8.60
C ASP A 257 16.66 -12.88 -10.03
N ALA A 258 16.66 -11.55 -10.16
CA ALA A 258 17.09 -10.74 -11.29
C ALA A 258 18.60 -10.89 -11.63
N GLN A 259 19.15 -12.11 -11.50
CA GLN A 259 20.15 -12.61 -12.46
C GLN A 259 19.47 -12.98 -13.78
N SER A 260 18.56 -12.12 -14.23
CA SER A 260 18.38 -11.85 -15.64
C SER A 260 18.84 -10.40 -15.77
N SER A 261 20.04 -10.21 -16.32
CA SER A 261 20.15 -9.22 -17.38
C SER A 261 18.86 -9.35 -18.18
N SER A 262 17.96 -8.36 -18.14
CA SER A 262 16.78 -8.41 -18.99
C SER A 262 17.31 -8.70 -20.40
N ALA A 263 16.73 -9.67 -21.12
CA ALA A 263 17.24 -10.02 -22.45
C ALA A 263 17.38 -8.75 -23.34
N ASP A 264 16.39 -7.89 -23.21
CA ASP A 264 16.41 -6.49 -22.79
C ASP A 264 17.63 -5.51 -22.88
N GLY A 265 18.50 -5.56 -21.88
CA GLY A 265 19.50 -4.51 -21.59
C GLY A 265 19.04 -3.37 -20.66
N ARG A 266 17.77 -3.32 -20.22
CA ARG A 266 17.26 -2.31 -19.25
C ARG A 266 17.96 -2.35 -17.88
N LYS A 267 18.28 -1.15 -17.37
CA LYS A 267 18.97 -0.95 -16.09
C LYS A 267 17.97 -1.03 -14.94
N LEU A 268 18.11 -2.03 -14.08
CA LEU A 268 17.36 -2.10 -12.83
C LEU A 268 17.79 -0.95 -11.88
N PRO A 269 16.93 -0.55 -10.93
CA PRO A 269 17.31 0.35 -9.86
C PRO A 269 18.60 -0.13 -9.19
N THR A 270 19.56 0.77 -9.03
CA THR A 270 20.89 0.44 -8.47
C THR A 270 20.93 0.43 -6.94
N GLU A 271 19.81 0.73 -6.31
CA GLU A 271 19.67 0.87 -4.86
C GLU A 271 18.63 -0.12 -4.32
N ASP A 272 18.74 -0.38 -3.02
CA ASP A 272 17.81 -1.25 -2.31
C ASP A 272 16.39 -0.67 -2.34
N MET A 273 15.40 -1.53 -2.51
CA MET A 273 13.98 -1.19 -2.42
C MET A 273 13.34 -1.83 -1.21
N ILE A 274 12.26 -1.25 -0.72
CA ILE A 274 11.40 -1.87 0.29
C ILE A 274 10.37 -2.72 -0.45
N GLU A 275 10.29 -3.99 -0.11
CA GLU A 275 9.37 -4.96 -0.69
C GLU A 275 8.21 -5.27 0.27
N LEU A 276 6.99 -5.14 -0.23
CA LEU A 276 5.75 -5.50 0.44
C LEU A 276 5.14 -6.74 -0.23
N ASN A 277 4.70 -7.71 0.56
CA ASN A 277 4.03 -8.92 0.05
C ASN A 277 2.51 -8.75 0.03
N PHE A 278 1.90 -8.79 -1.16
CA PHE A 278 0.45 -8.70 -1.34
C PHE A 278 -0.13 -9.91 -2.06
N PRO A 279 -1.41 -10.23 -1.81
CA PRO A 279 -2.12 -11.23 -2.59
C PRO A 279 -2.34 -10.74 -4.03
N TRP A 280 -2.27 -11.69 -4.96
CA TRP A 280 -2.71 -11.49 -6.34
C TRP A 280 -4.20 -11.18 -6.37
N VAL A 281 -4.60 -10.21 -7.20
CA VAL A 281 -6.02 -9.94 -7.50
C VAL A 281 -6.33 -10.36 -8.93
N THR A 282 -7.29 -11.26 -9.09
CA THR A 282 -7.69 -11.78 -10.40
C THR A 282 -8.44 -10.74 -11.22
N THR A 283 -8.07 -10.61 -12.49
CA THR A 283 -8.75 -9.77 -13.47
C THR A 283 -9.63 -10.59 -14.39
N THR A 284 -10.86 -10.14 -14.66
CA THR A 284 -11.78 -10.76 -15.61
C THR A 284 -12.07 -9.82 -16.78
N PRO A 285 -12.07 -10.30 -18.04
CA PRO A 285 -12.49 -9.50 -19.19
C PRO A 285 -13.91 -8.96 -19.01
N SER A 286 -14.14 -7.74 -19.48
CA SER A 286 -15.45 -7.08 -19.45
C SER A 286 -15.80 -6.51 -20.83
N PRO A 287 -17.08 -6.43 -21.19
CA PRO A 287 -17.48 -5.90 -22.48
C PRO A 287 -17.22 -4.39 -22.55
N PHE A 288 -16.91 -3.89 -23.76
CA PHE A 288 -16.74 -2.45 -24.04
C PHE A 288 -17.97 -1.61 -23.69
N SER A 289 -19.17 -2.21 -23.65
CA SER A 289 -20.37 -1.54 -23.17
C SER A 289 -20.27 -1.06 -21.72
N SER A 290 -19.36 -1.62 -20.93
CA SER A 290 -19.08 -1.17 -19.56
C SER A 290 -18.47 0.24 -19.50
N VAL A 291 -17.90 0.73 -20.61
CA VAL A 291 -17.25 2.05 -20.69
C VAL A 291 -17.95 3.01 -21.66
N GLU A 292 -19.07 2.61 -22.28
CA GLU A 292 -19.80 3.43 -23.27
C GLU A 292 -20.25 4.79 -22.71
N LYS A 293 -20.54 4.86 -21.41
CA LYS A 293 -20.94 6.11 -20.72
C LYS A 293 -19.79 7.07 -20.45
N LEU A 294 -18.53 6.62 -20.58
CA LEU A 294 -17.33 7.41 -20.28
C LEU A 294 -16.89 8.26 -21.49
N THR A 295 -17.84 8.95 -22.11
CA THR A 295 -17.66 9.60 -23.41
C THR A 295 -16.62 10.73 -23.41
N GLN A 296 -16.60 11.55 -22.36
CA GLN A 296 -15.64 12.64 -22.21
C GLN A 296 -14.30 12.11 -21.70
N THR A 297 -14.34 11.17 -20.75
CA THR A 297 -13.16 10.51 -20.19
C THR A 297 -12.31 9.86 -21.29
N LEU A 298 -12.96 9.20 -22.25
CA LEU A 298 -12.32 8.40 -23.30
C LEU A 298 -12.22 9.10 -24.66
N LYS A 299 -12.57 10.39 -24.77
CA LYS A 299 -12.77 11.10 -26.05
C LYS A 299 -11.58 11.04 -27.03
N ASN A 300 -10.36 11.02 -26.52
CA ASN A 300 -9.12 11.18 -27.31
C ASN A 300 -8.14 10.01 -27.12
N VAL A 301 -8.64 8.85 -26.70
CA VAL A 301 -7.81 7.68 -26.39
C VAL A 301 -8.39 6.45 -27.05
N GLU A 302 -7.52 5.51 -27.42
CA GLU A 302 -7.93 4.20 -27.94
C GLU A 302 -7.92 3.17 -26.81
N VAL A 303 -9.09 2.58 -26.51
CA VAL A 303 -9.23 1.48 -25.54
C VAL A 303 -9.10 0.15 -26.28
N VAL A 304 -8.13 -0.67 -25.90
CA VAL A 304 -7.85 -1.97 -26.53
C VAL A 304 -8.43 -3.15 -25.75
N ALA A 305 -8.63 -2.99 -24.44
CA ALA A 305 -9.28 -3.99 -23.61
C ALA A 305 -9.98 -3.35 -22.42
N VAL A 306 -11.05 -4.00 -21.97
CA VAL A 306 -11.76 -3.64 -20.73
C VAL A 306 -11.78 -4.88 -19.84
N SER A 307 -11.44 -4.71 -18.58
CA SER A 307 -11.42 -5.76 -17.57
C SER A 307 -11.95 -5.24 -16.24
N LYS A 308 -12.17 -6.14 -15.29
CA LYS A 308 -12.51 -5.80 -13.91
C LYS A 308 -11.61 -6.54 -12.94
N ALA A 309 -11.31 -5.89 -11.83
CA ALA A 309 -10.69 -6.50 -10.66
C ALA A 309 -11.62 -6.25 -9.48
N SER A 310 -12.43 -7.25 -9.13
CA SER A 310 -13.54 -7.08 -8.18
C SER A 310 -14.48 -5.95 -8.66
N HIS A 311 -14.77 -4.94 -7.82
CA HIS A 311 -15.59 -3.78 -8.19
C HIS A 311 -14.83 -2.63 -8.90
N LYS A 312 -13.55 -2.83 -9.27
CA LYS A 312 -12.72 -1.82 -9.94
C LYS A 312 -12.70 -2.06 -11.45
N LEU A 313 -12.91 -1.00 -12.24
CA LEU A 313 -12.85 -1.06 -13.69
C LEU A 313 -11.40 -0.88 -14.16
N ILE A 314 -10.96 -1.73 -15.08
CA ILE A 314 -9.65 -1.61 -15.74
C ILE A 314 -9.88 -1.31 -17.21
N ILE A 315 -9.26 -0.25 -17.71
CA ILE A 315 -9.17 0.03 -19.15
C ILE A 315 -7.72 -0.07 -19.59
N GLU A 316 -7.46 -0.88 -20.60
CA GLU A 316 -6.17 -0.87 -21.28
C GLU A 316 -6.25 0.05 -22.48
N LEU A 317 -5.32 1.00 -22.55
CA LEU A 317 -5.16 1.93 -23.66
C LEU A 317 -4.06 1.44 -24.61
N ALA A 318 -4.16 1.82 -25.88
CA ALA A 318 -3.25 1.33 -26.92
C ALA A 318 -1.79 1.75 -26.69
N SER A 319 -1.55 2.93 -26.10
CA SER A 319 -0.23 3.52 -25.99
C SER A 319 -0.03 4.35 -24.72
N ARG A 320 1.23 4.64 -24.41
CA ARG A 320 1.56 5.55 -23.30
C ARG A 320 1.04 6.96 -23.57
N GLU A 321 1.08 7.40 -24.83
CA GLU A 321 0.57 8.68 -25.28
C GLU A 321 -0.94 8.80 -25.06
N ASP A 322 -1.69 7.71 -25.22
CA ASP A 322 -3.13 7.69 -24.90
C ASP A 322 -3.38 7.81 -23.40
N LEU A 323 -2.56 7.17 -22.56
CA LEU A 323 -2.66 7.32 -21.11
C LEU A 323 -2.39 8.75 -20.64
N ASP A 324 -1.44 9.44 -21.27
CA ASP A 324 -1.13 10.85 -20.98
C ASP A 324 -2.24 11.80 -21.48
N LYS A 325 -2.91 11.46 -22.60
CA LYS A 325 -4.06 12.22 -23.14
C LYS A 325 -5.37 11.96 -22.40
N LEU A 326 -5.46 10.90 -21.59
CA LEU A 326 -6.66 10.56 -20.84
C LEU A 326 -7.09 11.74 -19.96
N SER A 327 -8.34 12.17 -20.11
CA SER A 327 -8.90 13.33 -19.43
C SER A 327 -10.13 12.91 -18.61
N PRO A 328 -9.96 12.36 -17.39
CA PRO A 328 -11.04 11.78 -16.63
C PRO A 328 -12.11 12.82 -16.26
N ASN A 329 -13.36 12.51 -16.56
CA ASN A 329 -14.50 13.30 -16.13
C ASN A 329 -15.06 12.71 -14.83
N MET A 330 -14.87 13.42 -13.71
CA MET A 330 -15.26 12.91 -12.39
C MET A 330 -16.76 12.66 -12.26
N GLN A 331 -17.62 13.38 -12.98
CA GLN A 331 -19.07 13.11 -12.97
C GLN A 331 -19.39 11.79 -13.67
N GLU A 332 -18.74 11.50 -14.80
CA GLU A 332 -18.89 10.20 -15.48
C GLU A 332 -18.41 9.06 -14.57
N LEU A 333 -17.24 9.22 -13.93
CA LEU A 333 -16.69 8.21 -13.03
C LEU A 333 -17.53 8.00 -11.75
N LEU A 334 -18.08 9.07 -11.16
CA LEU A 334 -19.02 8.97 -10.03
C LEU A 334 -20.30 8.22 -10.40
N SER A 335 -20.77 8.40 -11.64
CA SER A 335 -21.96 7.71 -12.16
C SER A 335 -21.70 6.27 -12.63
N CYS A 336 -20.44 5.85 -12.69
CA CYS A 336 -20.05 4.52 -13.14
C CYS A 336 -20.39 3.47 -12.06
N ASP A 337 -20.78 2.26 -12.48
CA ASP A 337 -21.10 1.16 -11.56
C ASP A 337 -19.85 0.56 -10.86
N SER A 338 -18.67 1.13 -11.08
CA SER A 338 -17.39 0.66 -10.53
C SER A 338 -16.88 1.62 -9.46
N ASP A 339 -16.12 1.10 -8.49
CA ASP A 339 -15.64 1.90 -7.35
C ASP A 339 -14.44 2.78 -7.69
N ALA A 340 -13.68 2.35 -8.69
CA ALA A 340 -12.51 3.04 -9.20
C ALA A 340 -12.30 2.74 -10.68
N LEU A 341 -11.51 3.58 -11.35
CA LEU A 341 -11.00 3.35 -12.69
C LEU A 341 -9.47 3.23 -12.65
N PHE A 342 -8.95 2.10 -13.13
CA PHE A 342 -7.54 1.89 -13.39
C PHE A 342 -7.32 1.95 -14.91
N ALA A 343 -6.71 3.04 -15.37
CA ALA A 343 -6.25 3.15 -16.74
C ALA A 343 -4.82 2.62 -16.83
N THR A 344 -4.52 1.80 -17.82
CA THR A 344 -3.17 1.24 -18.00
C THR A 344 -2.81 1.14 -19.47
N ALA A 345 -1.52 1.17 -19.79
CA ALA A 345 -1.01 1.12 -21.15
C ALA A 345 0.36 0.44 -21.17
N PRO A 346 0.78 -0.16 -22.30
CA PRO A 346 2.15 -0.64 -22.42
C PRO A 346 3.14 0.52 -22.28
N GLY A 347 4.32 0.27 -21.73
CA GLY A 347 5.31 1.33 -21.50
C GLY A 347 5.83 1.95 -22.80
N GLY A 348 5.81 1.18 -23.90
CA GLY A 348 6.31 1.58 -25.21
C GLY A 348 7.73 1.03 -25.49
N PRO A 349 8.16 0.97 -26.77
CA PRO A 349 9.39 0.28 -27.17
C PRO A 349 10.69 0.96 -26.71
N VAL A 350 10.64 2.25 -26.35
CA VAL A 350 11.80 3.04 -25.89
C VAL A 350 11.75 3.36 -24.41
N SER A 351 10.73 2.88 -23.70
CA SER A 351 10.54 3.14 -22.27
C SER A 351 11.32 2.15 -21.42
N GLU A 352 11.82 2.62 -20.29
CA GLU A 352 12.39 1.74 -19.26
C GLU A 352 11.30 0.90 -18.55
N PHE A 353 10.06 1.36 -18.58
CA PHE A 353 8.92 0.71 -17.92
C PHE A 353 8.26 -0.32 -18.83
N ASP A 354 7.85 -1.45 -18.26
CA ASP A 354 7.05 -2.46 -18.97
C ASP A 354 5.62 -1.97 -19.22
N PHE A 355 5.03 -1.25 -18.26
CA PHE A 355 3.71 -0.66 -18.39
C PHE A 355 3.56 0.61 -17.55
N ALA A 356 2.53 1.38 -17.86
CA ALA A 356 2.15 2.55 -17.09
C ALA A 356 0.69 2.48 -16.63
N SER A 357 0.37 3.22 -15.57
CA SER A 357 -0.97 3.24 -14.98
C SER A 357 -1.39 4.64 -14.51
N ARG A 358 -2.71 4.86 -14.36
CA ARG A 358 -3.33 5.98 -13.62
C ARG A 358 -4.55 5.44 -12.88
N CYS A 359 -4.78 5.88 -11.65
CA CYS A 359 -5.82 5.32 -10.79
C CYS A 359 -6.73 6.42 -10.22
N PHE A 360 -8.04 6.29 -10.43
CA PHE A 360 -9.04 7.29 -10.08
C PHE A 360 -10.07 6.71 -9.11
N PHE A 361 -10.37 7.43 -8.01
CA PHE A 361 -11.21 6.98 -6.90
C PHE A 361 -12.27 8.02 -6.48
N PRO A 362 -13.02 8.62 -7.41
CA PRO A 362 -13.84 9.79 -7.09
C PRO A 362 -14.96 9.51 -6.09
N LYS A 363 -15.46 8.26 -6.01
CA LYS A 363 -16.50 7.86 -5.05
C LYS A 363 -16.07 7.95 -3.59
N VAL A 364 -14.76 7.94 -3.31
CA VAL A 364 -14.21 8.16 -1.96
C VAL A 364 -13.58 9.54 -1.82
N GLY A 365 -13.88 10.47 -2.74
CA GLY A 365 -13.41 11.86 -2.69
C GLY A 365 -11.95 12.05 -3.14
N LEU A 366 -11.34 11.03 -3.78
CA LEU A 366 -10.00 11.11 -4.33
C LEU A 366 -10.05 11.03 -5.86
N ASP A 367 -9.93 12.17 -6.52
CA ASP A 367 -9.99 12.25 -7.98
C ASP A 367 -8.94 11.35 -8.65
N GLU A 368 -7.67 11.45 -8.24
CA GLU A 368 -6.56 10.64 -8.74
C GLU A 368 -5.58 10.33 -7.61
N ASP A 369 -5.24 9.05 -7.41
CA ASP A 369 -4.20 8.63 -6.48
C ASP A 369 -2.81 8.84 -7.11
N PRO A 370 -1.85 9.50 -6.42
CA PRO A 370 -0.49 9.64 -6.90
C PRO A 370 0.17 8.31 -7.29
N VAL A 371 0.14 7.32 -6.40
CA VAL A 371 0.71 5.98 -6.62
C VAL A 371 -0.06 4.94 -5.81
N CYS A 372 -0.86 4.12 -6.50
CA CYS A 372 -1.76 3.16 -5.88
C CYS A 372 -1.16 1.75 -5.92
N GLY A 373 -0.46 1.36 -4.86
CA GLY A 373 0.12 0.02 -4.73
C GLY A 373 -0.92 -1.10 -4.88
N SER A 374 -2.10 -0.96 -4.28
CA SER A 374 -3.15 -1.99 -4.34
C SER A 374 -3.74 -2.22 -5.75
N ALA A 375 -3.64 -1.23 -6.65
CA ALA A 375 -4.02 -1.43 -8.05
C ALA A 375 -3.06 -2.41 -8.74
N HIS A 376 -1.79 -2.44 -8.32
CA HIS A 376 -0.76 -3.30 -8.90
C HIS A 376 -0.85 -4.76 -8.42
N CYS A 377 -1.65 -5.06 -7.39
CA CYS A 377 -2.08 -6.42 -7.09
C CYS A 377 -2.90 -7.03 -8.24
N ALA A 378 -3.60 -6.20 -9.04
CA ALA A 378 -4.32 -6.62 -10.24
C ALA A 378 -3.51 -6.35 -11.52
N LEU A 379 -2.92 -5.16 -11.65
CA LEU A 379 -2.17 -4.79 -12.86
C LEU A 379 -0.86 -5.58 -13.04
N GLY A 380 -0.19 -5.96 -11.95
CA GLY A 380 1.03 -6.77 -12.01
C GLY A 380 0.78 -8.11 -12.71
N PRO A 381 -0.15 -8.95 -12.21
CA PRO A 381 -0.52 -10.20 -12.87
C PRO A 381 -1.08 -10.05 -14.28
N TYR A 382 -1.88 -8.99 -14.51
CA TYR A 382 -2.43 -8.66 -15.82
C TYR A 382 -1.31 -8.48 -16.87
N TRP A 383 -0.35 -7.61 -16.59
CA TRP A 383 0.78 -7.35 -17.49
C TRP A 383 1.80 -8.48 -17.49
N SER A 384 2.02 -9.16 -16.37
CA SER A 384 2.90 -10.32 -16.29
C SER A 384 2.47 -11.42 -17.25
N THR A 385 1.17 -11.69 -17.32
CA THR A 385 0.60 -12.68 -18.23
C THR A 385 0.71 -12.21 -19.67
N LYS A 386 0.39 -10.94 -19.95
CA LYS A 386 0.42 -10.39 -21.31
C LYS A 386 1.82 -10.29 -21.90
N LEU A 387 2.82 -9.98 -21.08
CA LEU A 387 4.22 -9.80 -21.50
C LEU A 387 5.05 -11.08 -21.35
N GLY A 388 4.53 -12.11 -20.66
CA GLY A 388 5.29 -13.32 -20.36
C GLY A 388 6.48 -13.09 -19.41
N LYS A 389 6.37 -12.10 -18.51
CA LYS A 389 7.43 -11.71 -17.56
C LYS A 389 6.91 -11.76 -16.12
N ASP A 390 7.73 -12.23 -15.18
CA ASP A 390 7.35 -12.26 -13.76
C ASP A 390 7.93 -11.09 -12.97
N ASN A 391 9.04 -10.51 -13.42
CA ASN A 391 9.57 -9.25 -12.90
C ASN A 391 9.20 -8.12 -13.86
N LEU A 392 8.58 -7.07 -13.34
CA LEU A 392 8.10 -5.93 -14.11
C LEU A 392 8.53 -4.62 -13.45
N LEU A 393 8.80 -3.61 -14.27
CA LEU A 393 8.94 -2.22 -13.81
C LEU A 393 7.73 -1.42 -14.30
N ALA A 394 6.97 -0.84 -13.38
CA ALA A 394 5.78 -0.07 -13.67
C ALA A 394 5.96 1.41 -13.32
N TYR A 395 5.28 2.28 -14.06
CA TYR A 395 5.21 3.71 -13.73
C TYR A 395 3.76 4.18 -13.59
N GLN A 396 3.38 4.70 -12.43
CA GLN A 396 2.09 5.37 -12.27
C GLN A 396 2.21 6.84 -12.68
N ALA A 397 1.56 7.17 -13.80
CA ALA A 397 1.62 8.43 -14.51
C ALA A 397 0.67 9.51 -13.97
N SER A 398 0.58 9.61 -12.64
CA SER A 398 -0.08 10.75 -12.01
C SER A 398 0.78 12.02 -12.16
N LYS A 399 0.25 13.18 -11.72
CA LYS A 399 1.02 14.44 -11.66
C LYS A 399 2.31 14.34 -10.82
N ARG A 400 2.35 13.44 -9.83
CA ARG A 400 3.52 13.24 -8.97
C ARG A 400 4.46 12.15 -9.47
N GLY A 401 3.98 11.26 -10.34
CA GLY A 401 4.74 10.12 -10.83
C GLY A 401 5.09 9.10 -9.74
N GLY A 402 5.39 7.87 -10.12
CA GLY A 402 5.91 6.89 -9.17
C GLY A 402 6.36 5.61 -9.84
N ILE A 403 7.44 5.04 -9.33
CA ILE A 403 8.05 3.82 -9.87
C ILE A 403 7.76 2.66 -8.93
N LEU A 404 7.24 1.57 -9.49
CA LEU A 404 6.98 0.33 -8.76
C LEU A 404 7.74 -0.81 -9.42
N GLY A 405 8.58 -1.49 -8.63
CA GLY A 405 9.10 -2.80 -9.01
C GLY A 405 8.07 -3.86 -8.63
N LEU A 406 7.79 -4.81 -9.50
CA LEU A 406 6.83 -5.88 -9.24
C LEU A 406 7.48 -7.22 -9.49
N GLN A 407 7.29 -8.17 -8.57
CA GLN A 407 7.54 -9.59 -8.81
C GLN A 407 6.21 -10.34 -8.64
N VAL A 408 5.79 -11.06 -9.67
CA VAL A 408 4.58 -11.86 -9.67
C VAL A 408 4.95 -13.32 -9.48
N ASP A 409 4.53 -13.91 -8.37
CA ASP A 409 4.64 -15.35 -8.15
C ASP A 409 3.31 -16.03 -8.48
N LYS A 410 3.23 -16.55 -9.71
CA LYS A 410 2.08 -17.28 -10.25
C LYS A 410 1.79 -18.58 -9.50
N LYS A 411 2.79 -19.21 -8.86
CA LYS A 411 2.62 -20.52 -8.21
C LYS A 411 1.84 -20.40 -6.92
N ILE A 412 2.13 -19.36 -6.14
CA ILE A 412 1.50 -19.12 -4.83
C ILE A 412 0.47 -17.99 -4.85
N GLY A 413 0.24 -17.36 -6.01
CA GLY A 413 -0.77 -16.30 -6.15
C GLY A 413 -0.40 -15.04 -5.36
N ARG A 414 0.88 -14.62 -5.42
CA ARG A 414 1.38 -13.44 -4.71
C ARG A 414 1.96 -12.41 -5.68
N VAL A 415 1.91 -11.16 -5.27
CA VAL A 415 2.54 -10.02 -5.95
C VAL A 415 3.37 -9.27 -4.92
N TYR A 416 4.67 -9.23 -5.12
CA TYR A 416 5.58 -8.42 -4.33
C TYR A 416 5.71 -7.05 -4.98
N ILE A 417 5.42 -6.00 -4.21
CA ILE A 417 5.46 -4.62 -4.66
C ILE A 417 6.64 -3.93 -3.99
N ARG A 418 7.51 -3.36 -4.81
CA ARG A 418 8.77 -2.73 -4.40
C ARG A 418 8.72 -1.24 -4.69
N GLY A 419 9.26 -0.45 -3.77
CA GLY A 419 9.40 0.99 -3.98
C GLY A 419 10.54 1.57 -3.16
N GLN A 420 11.07 2.68 -3.66
CA GLN A 420 11.94 3.57 -2.89
C GLN A 420 11.10 4.56 -2.08
N ALA A 421 11.72 5.22 -1.11
CA ALA A 421 11.11 6.29 -0.36
C ALA A 421 12.14 7.35 0.01
N THR A 422 11.66 8.56 0.28
CA THR A 422 12.48 9.67 0.75
C THR A 422 11.72 10.46 1.82
N MET A 423 12.40 10.80 2.91
CA MET A 423 11.85 11.73 3.89
C MET A 423 11.81 13.15 3.31
N VAL A 424 10.70 13.84 3.46
CA VAL A 424 10.51 15.24 3.03
C VAL A 424 10.55 16.18 4.23
N MET A 425 9.90 15.80 5.32
CA MET A 425 9.79 16.61 6.53
C MET A 425 9.83 15.71 7.76
N ALA A 426 10.31 16.24 8.87
CA ALA A 426 10.17 15.63 10.18
C ALA A 426 9.93 16.73 11.23
N GLY A 427 9.21 16.39 12.28
CA GLY A 427 8.87 17.33 13.34
C GLY A 427 8.25 16.64 14.54
N VAL A 428 7.71 17.45 15.44
CA VAL A 428 7.12 17.02 16.71
C VAL A 428 5.69 17.55 16.78
N LEU A 429 4.74 16.69 17.12
CA LEU A 429 3.37 17.11 17.39
C LEU A 429 3.31 17.83 18.75
N VAL A 430 2.76 19.04 18.72
CA VAL A 430 2.48 19.81 19.94
C VAL A 430 1.20 19.32 20.61
N LYS A 431 1.14 19.46 21.93
CA LYS A 431 -0.03 19.06 22.74
C LYS A 431 -1.23 19.97 22.54
#